data_AF-A0AAW3YUT7-F1
#
_entry.id   AF-A0AAW3YUT7-F1
#
_cell.length_a   1.000
_cell.length_b   1.000
_cell.length_c   1.000
_cell.angle_alpha   90.00
_cell.angle_beta   90.00
_cell.angle_gamma   90.00
#
_symmetry.space_group_name_H-M   'P 1'
#
loop_
_entity.id
_entity.type
_entity.pdbx_description
1 polymer ?
#
loop_
_entity_poly.entity_id
_entity_poly.type
_entity_poly.pdbx_seq_one_letter_code
_entity_poly.pdbx_strand_id
1 'polypeptide(L)' 'MPTADINNKSQKLVARVPHEVVELMELTKESGESTGKYIVEAIRTEAKRRQRKAKASSE' A
#
# COMPACT_ATOMS: atom_id res chain seq x y z
N MET A 1 -15.40 -19.08 -5.40
CA MET A 1 -14.45 -19.80 -4.52
C MET A 1 -13.35 -18.82 -4.12
N PRO A 2 -12.94 -18.77 -2.83
CA PRO A 2 -11.67 -18.14 -2.46
C PRO A 2 -10.55 -18.88 -3.19
N THR A 3 -9.71 -18.17 -3.94
CA THR A 3 -8.42 -18.73 -4.38
C THR A 3 -7.42 -18.58 -3.22
N ALA A 4 -6.28 -19.26 -3.29
CA ALA A 4 -5.26 -19.16 -2.23
C ALA A 4 -4.86 -17.70 -1.89
N ASP A 5 -5.03 -16.78 -2.84
CA ASP A 5 -4.67 -15.38 -2.71
C ASP A 5 -5.86 -14.42 -2.53
N ILE A 6 -7.12 -14.88 -2.60
CA ILE A 6 -8.31 -14.01 -2.48
C ILE A 6 -9.30 -14.62 -1.49
N ASN A 7 -9.65 -13.87 -0.44
CA ASN A 7 -10.76 -14.18 0.46
C ASN A 7 -11.78 -13.03 0.48
N ASN A 8 -12.88 -13.20 1.24
CA ASN A 8 -13.98 -12.21 1.28
C ASN A 8 -13.59 -10.83 1.86
N LYS A 9 -12.42 -10.72 2.51
CA LYS A 9 -11.95 -9.51 3.18
C LYS A 9 -10.66 -8.95 2.59
N SER A 10 -9.85 -9.74 1.89
CA SER A 10 -8.55 -9.31 1.38
C SER A 10 -8.04 -10.14 0.21
N GLN A 11 -7.13 -9.52 -0.55
CA GLN A 11 -6.33 -10.16 -1.58
C GLN A 11 -4.85 -10.04 -1.20
N LYS A 12 -4.10 -11.14 -1.33
CA LYS A 12 -2.65 -11.17 -1.16
C LYS A 12 -1.99 -10.59 -2.41
N LEU A 13 -1.10 -9.64 -2.20
CA LEU A 13 -0.24 -9.07 -3.24
C LEU A 13 1.20 -9.50 -2.97
N VAL A 14 1.90 -9.97 -4.01
CA VAL A 14 3.32 -10.39 -3.93
C VAL A 14 4.12 -9.59 -4.94
N ALA A 15 5.10 -8.82 -4.45
CA ALA A 15 6.03 -8.06 -5.27
C ALA A 15 7.42 -8.09 -4.62
N ARG A 16 8.47 -8.01 -5.43
CA ARG A 16 9.83 -7.77 -4.93
C ARG A 16 9.99 -6.29 -4.66
N VAL A 17 10.48 -5.95 -3.48
CA VAL A 17 10.71 -4.56 -3.04
C VAL A 17 12.23 -4.38 -2.82
N PRO A 18 12.87 -3.35 -3.40
CA PRO A 18 14.29 -3.06 -3.17
C PRO A 18 14.60 -2.83 -1.68
N HIS A 19 15.81 -3.20 -1.25
CA HIS A 19 16.23 -3.05 0.15
C HIS A 19 16.12 -1.62 0.66
N GLU A 20 16.55 -0.63 -0.14
CA GLU A 20 16.45 0.79 0.21
C GLU A 20 15.00 1.24 0.53
N VAL A 21 14.00 0.65 -0.15
CA VAL A 21 12.59 0.96 0.08
C VAL A 21 12.09 0.27 1.36
N VAL A 22 12.57 -0.94 1.65
CA VAL A 22 12.27 -1.64 2.91
C VAL A 22 12.87 -0.88 4.09
N GLU A 23 14.11 -0.41 3.97
CA GLU A 23 14.77 0.40 5.00
C GLU A 23 14.04 1.72 5.25
N LEU A 24 13.62 2.41 4.17
CA LEU A 24 12.82 3.63 4.29
C LEU A 24 11.48 3.38 5.01
N MET A 25 10.83 2.26 4.72
CA MET A 25 9.61 1.86 5.42
C MET A 25 9.88 1.66 6.91
N GLU A 26 10.91 0.90 7.28
CA GLU A 26 11.23 0.67 8.70
C GLU A 26 11.63 1.96 9.43
N LEU A 27 12.31 2.90 8.76
CA LEU A 27 12.67 4.21 9.34
C LEU A 27 11.45 5.12 9.58
N THR A 28 10.42 4.99 8.76
CA THR A 28 9.23 5.88 8.78
C THR A 28 8.02 5.27 9.47
N LYS A 29 8.09 4.00 9.87
CA LYS A 29 7.05 3.32 10.66
C LYS A 29 6.88 3.98 12.02
N GLU A 30 5.62 4.09 12.42
CA GLU A 30 5.28 4.52 13.77
C GLU A 30 5.50 3.38 14.78
N SER A 31 5.74 3.73 16.05
CA SER A 31 5.91 2.76 17.13
C SER A 31 4.66 1.87 17.25
N GLY A 32 4.84 0.56 17.11
CA GLY A 32 3.76 -0.43 17.17
C GLY A 32 2.97 -0.60 15.87
N GLU A 33 3.38 0.06 14.78
CA GLU A 33 2.77 -0.14 13.48
C GLU A 33 3.23 -1.45 12.82
N SER A 34 2.27 -2.26 12.34
CA SER A 34 2.60 -3.46 11.57
C SER A 34 2.96 -3.10 10.13
N THR A 35 3.88 -3.85 9.53
CA THR A 35 4.24 -3.73 8.12
C THR A 35 3.02 -3.80 7.20
N GLY A 36 2.06 -4.68 7.51
CA GLY A 36 0.82 -4.79 6.74
C GLY A 36 -0.03 -3.52 6.80
N LYS A 37 -0.14 -2.89 7.98
CA LYS A 37 -0.88 -1.62 8.13
C LYS A 37 -0.21 -0.50 7.35
N TYR A 38 1.12 -0.37 7.47
CA TYR A 38 1.90 0.60 6.72
C TYR A 38 1.68 0.47 5.20
N ILE A 39 1.81 -0.75 4.67
CA ILE A 39 1.64 -1.02 3.23
C ILE A 39 0.22 -0.65 2.76
N VAL A 40 -0.81 -1.00 3.53
CA VAL A 40 -2.20 -0.69 3.18
C VAL A 40 -2.42 0.83 3.14
N GLU A 41 -1.91 1.57 4.13
CA GLU A 41 -2.06 3.04 4.16
C GLU A 41 -1.23 3.73 3.06
N ALA A 42 -0.03 3.23 2.75
CA ALA A 42 0.78 3.72 1.64
C ALA A 42 0.04 3.58 0.30
N ILE A 43 -0.57 2.41 0.03
CA ILE A 43 -1.36 2.17 -1.18
C ILE A 43 -2.58 3.12 -1.23
N ARG A 44 -3.31 3.27 -0.13
CA ARG A 44 -4.48 4.17 -0.04
C ARG A 44 -4.08 5.62 -0.32
N THR A 45 -2.97 6.06 0.26
CA THR A 45 -2.45 7.42 0.12
C THR A 45 -2.07 7.71 -1.33
N GLU A 46 -1.34 6.81 -1.97
CA GLU A 46 -0.93 6.97 -3.37
C GLU A 46 -2.14 6.93 -4.32
N ALA A 47 -3.12 6.04 -4.08
CA ALA A 47 -4.35 5.98 -4.86
C ALA A 47 -5.13 7.30 -4.79
N LYS A 48 -5.34 7.84 -3.58
CA LYS A 48 -5.99 9.14 -3.37
C LYS A 48 -5.22 10.28 -4.04
N ARG A 49 -3.88 10.27 -3.97
CA ARG A 49 -3.02 11.27 -4.63
C ARG A 49 -3.22 11.27 -6.15
N ARG A 50 -3.28 10.08 -6.77
CA ARG A 50 -3.52 9.93 -8.22
C ARG A 50 -4.95 10.35 -8.60
N GLN A 51 -5.96 9.98 -7.82
CA GLN A 51 -7.35 10.39 -8.05
C GLN A 51 -7.50 11.93 -8.01
N ARG A 52 -6.86 12.61 -7.05
CA ARG A 52 -6.86 14.08 -6.98
C ARG A 52 -6.20 14.71 -8.21
N LYS A 53 -5.06 14.17 -8.67
CA LYS A 53 -4.38 14.63 -9.88
C LYS A 53 -5.26 14.49 -11.12
N ALA A 54 -5.92 13.36 -11.28
CA ALA A 54 -6.81 13.12 -12.42
C ALA A 54 -7.99 14.10 -12.43
N LYS A 55 -8.57 14.39 -11.25
CA LYS A 55 -9.66 15.36 -11.12
C LYS A 55 -9.21 16.80 -11.45
N ALA A 56 -8.02 17.19 -11.03
CA ALA A 56 -7.46 18.52 -11.30
C ALA A 56 -7.04 18.72 -12.78
N SER A 57 -6.83 17.63 -13.54
CA SER A 57 -6.52 17.69 -14.97
C SER A 57 -7.76 17.58 -15.88
N SER A 58 -8.92 17.29 -15.31
CA SER A 58 -10.20 17.16 -16.05
C SER A 58 -11.05 18.43 -16.02
N GLU A 59 -10.47 19.54 -15.57
CA GLU A 59 -11.08 20.87 -15.42
C GLU A 59 -10.17 21.88 -16.12
#